data_AF-A0A7S2MI05-F1
#
_entry.id   AF-A0A7S2MI05-F1
#
_cell.length_a   1.000
_cell.length_b   1.000
_cell.length_c   1.000
_cell.angle_alpha   90.00
_cell.angle_beta   90.00
_cell.angle_gamma   90.00
#
_symmetry.space_group_name_H-M   'P 1'
#
loop_
_entity.id
_entity.type
_entity.pdbx_description
1 polymer ?
#
loop_
_entity_poly.entity_id
_entity_poly.type
_entity_poly.pdbx_seq_one_letter_code
_entity_poly.pdbx_strand_id
1 'polypeptide(L)'
;EAGLLPVERARQPRPLTLILQDMKNLGIGAKLRAVGVESLVDAEVIGARLFTGALHAKYNAVLRALSAGEGTTLYDHFMELCNGNTYTTTIHALHSAIWKLCKIGSAQKVFRGVGSSV
;
A
#
# COMPACT_ATOMS: atom_id res chain seq x y z
N GLU A 1 -4.67 -24.88 -16.90
CA GLU A 1 -5.57 -23.71 -17.02
C GLU A 1 -5.97 -23.29 -15.61
N ALA A 2 -5.40 -22.19 -15.10
CA ALA A 2 -5.66 -21.75 -13.74
C ALA A 2 -7.08 -21.17 -13.65
N GLY A 3 -7.95 -21.82 -12.87
CA GLY A 3 -9.36 -21.47 -12.72
C GLY A 3 -9.54 -20.02 -12.27
N LEU A 4 -10.08 -19.21 -13.16
CA LEU A 4 -10.59 -17.88 -12.81
C LEU A 4 -11.65 -18.07 -11.72
N LEU A 5 -11.55 -17.28 -10.65
CA LEU A 5 -12.57 -17.26 -9.60
C LEU A 5 -13.93 -16.94 -10.24
N PRO A 6 -15.03 -17.60 -9.81
CA PRO A 6 -16.37 -17.25 -10.26
C PRO A 6 -16.61 -15.74 -10.12
N VAL A 7 -17.29 -15.11 -11.08
CA VAL A 7 -17.55 -13.65 -11.10
C VAL A 7 -18.20 -13.17 -9.80
N GLU A 8 -19.03 -14.01 -9.19
CA GLU A 8 -19.69 -13.77 -7.89
C GLU A 8 -18.70 -13.59 -6.73
N ARG A 9 -17.51 -14.20 -6.83
CA ARG A 9 -16.42 -14.09 -5.86
C ARG A 9 -15.41 -13.01 -6.23
N ALA A 10 -15.60 -12.32 -7.36
CA ALA A 10 -14.74 -11.21 -7.74
C ALA A 10 -14.91 -10.05 -6.75
N ARG A 11 -13.78 -9.40 -6.45
CA ARG A 11 -13.77 -8.22 -5.57
C ARG A 11 -14.61 -7.11 -6.19
N GLN A 12 -15.66 -6.70 -5.50
CA GLN A 12 -16.48 -5.57 -5.92
C GLN A 12 -15.73 -4.24 -5.70
N PRO A 13 -15.87 -3.26 -6.61
CA PRO A 13 -15.34 -1.92 -6.41
C PRO A 13 -15.88 -1.32 -5.12
N ARG A 14 -14.98 -0.80 -4.28
CA ARG A 14 -15.35 -0.15 -3.02
C ARG A 14 -14.97 1.32 -3.10
N PRO A 15 -15.94 2.27 -3.07
CA PRO A 15 -15.64 3.69 -3.10
C PRO A 15 -14.91 4.14 -1.84
N LEU A 16 -14.14 5.23 -1.97
CA LEU A 16 -13.35 5.81 -0.88
C LEU A 16 -14.24 6.20 0.32
N THR A 17 -15.43 6.76 0.06
CA THR A 17 -16.40 7.18 1.09
C THR A 17 -16.75 6.05 2.05
N LEU A 18 -16.95 4.82 1.54
CA LEU A 18 -17.22 3.66 2.39
C LEU A 18 -16.02 3.25 3.23
N ILE A 19 -14.79 3.45 2.74
CA ILE A 19 -13.57 3.16 3.51
C ILE A 19 -13.42 4.19 4.63
N LEU A 20 -13.63 5.47 4.34
CA LEU A 20 -13.59 6.55 5.33
C LEU A 20 -14.67 6.36 6.41
N GLN A 21 -15.87 5.92 6.02
CA GLN A 21 -16.94 5.59 6.96
C GLN A 21 -16.55 4.43 7.88
N ASP A 22 -15.96 3.34 7.36
CA ASP A 22 -15.45 2.25 8.20
C ASP A 22 -14.39 2.72 9.19
N MET A 23 -13.44 3.55 8.73
CA MET A 23 -12.41 4.10 9.61
C MET A 23 -13.00 4.94 10.74
N LYS A 24 -14.06 5.69 10.45
CA LYS A 24 -14.84 6.43 11.45
C LYS A 24 -15.53 5.49 12.44
N ASN A 25 -16.22 4.46 11.93
CA ASN A 25 -16.92 3.46 12.75
C ASN A 25 -15.96 2.69 13.67
N LEU A 26 -14.75 2.39 13.19
CA LEU A 26 -13.69 1.71 13.97
C LEU A 26 -12.96 2.65 14.96
N GLY A 27 -13.32 3.93 14.98
CA GLY A 27 -12.74 4.94 15.86
C GLY A 27 -11.26 5.21 15.62
N ILE A 28 -10.74 4.96 14.41
CA ILE A 28 -9.30 5.06 14.11
C ILE A 28 -8.78 6.48 14.40
N GLY A 29 -9.52 7.51 13.98
CA GLY A 29 -9.13 8.90 14.23
C GLY A 29 -9.09 9.25 15.73
N ALA A 30 -10.00 8.70 16.53
CA ALA A 30 -9.99 8.91 17.98
C ALA A 30 -8.80 8.20 18.65
N LYS A 31 -8.48 6.97 18.23
CA LYS A 31 -7.32 6.22 18.71
C LYS A 31 -6.00 6.94 18.41
N LEU A 32 -5.85 7.51 17.22
CA LEU A 32 -4.67 8.28 16.85
C LEU A 32 -4.52 9.54 17.69
N ARG A 33 -5.61 10.30 17.87
CA ARG A 33 -5.59 11.50 18.72
C ARG A 33 -5.25 11.18 20.17
N ALA A 34 -5.70 10.04 20.69
CA ALA A 34 -5.36 9.59 22.04
C ALA A 34 -3.85 9.32 22.24
N VAL A 35 -3.11 9.00 21.17
CA VAL A 35 -1.64 8.82 21.20
C VAL A 35 -0.89 10.06 20.68
N GLY A 36 -1.55 11.21 20.59
CA GLY A 36 -0.95 12.48 20.18
C GLY A 36 -0.68 12.62 18.68
N VAL A 37 -1.34 11.81 17.84
CA VAL A 37 -1.17 11.81 16.39
C VAL A 37 -2.48 12.24 15.71
N GLU A 38 -2.36 13.04 14.65
CA GLU A 38 -3.52 13.44 13.85
C GLU A 38 -4.18 12.25 13.15
N SER A 39 -5.45 12.42 12.76
CA SER A 39 -6.15 11.42 11.95
C SER A 39 -5.55 11.31 10.56
N LEU A 40 -5.80 10.18 9.87
CA LEU A 40 -5.37 10.05 8.50
C LEU A 40 -6.14 11.03 7.60
N VAL A 41 -5.44 11.60 6.62
CA VAL A 41 -6.04 12.35 5.51
C VAL A 41 -6.35 11.44 4.32
N ASP A 42 -7.23 11.88 3.43
CA ASP A 42 -7.68 11.07 2.29
C ASP A 42 -6.53 10.54 1.43
N ALA A 43 -5.49 11.34 1.19
CA ALA A 43 -4.32 10.94 0.42
C ALA A 43 -3.56 9.74 1.06
N GLU A 44 -3.48 9.70 2.40
CA GLU A 44 -2.85 8.61 3.15
C GLU A 44 -3.68 7.32 3.03
N VAL A 45 -5.01 7.46 3.11
CA VAL A 45 -5.94 6.33 2.92
C VAL A 45 -5.86 5.78 1.50
N ILE A 46 -5.82 6.67 0.49
CA ILE A 46 -5.66 6.31 -0.92
C ILE A 46 -4.32 5.59 -1.12
N GLY A 47 -3.22 6.14 -0.61
CA GLY A 47 -1.88 5.54 -0.71
C GLY A 47 -1.83 4.13 -0.10
N ALA A 48 -2.34 3.96 1.13
CA ALA A 48 -2.45 2.66 1.79
C ALA A 48 -3.32 1.67 1.00
N ARG A 49 -4.42 2.13 0.42
CA ARG A 49 -5.33 1.29 -0.38
C ARG A 49 -4.71 0.84 -1.70
N LEU A 50 -4.01 1.74 -2.40
CA LEU A 50 -3.32 1.40 -3.65
C LEU A 50 -2.19 0.41 -3.40
N PHE A 51 -1.41 0.61 -2.34
CA PHE A 51 -0.32 -0.28 -1.96
C PHE A 51 -0.80 -1.67 -1.53
N THR A 52 -1.90 -1.77 -0.78
CA THR A 52 -2.47 -3.08 -0.41
C THR A 52 -3.26 -3.74 -1.54
N GLY A 53 -3.40 -3.05 -2.68
CA GLY A 53 -4.10 -3.51 -3.87
C GLY A 53 -3.17 -3.66 -5.07
N ALA A 54 -3.53 -2.97 -6.16
CA ALA A 54 -2.94 -3.20 -7.47
C ALA A 54 -1.52 -2.62 -7.62
N LEU A 55 -1.08 -1.69 -6.76
CA LEU A 55 0.14 -0.89 -7.02
C LEU A 55 1.36 -1.35 -6.22
N HIS A 56 1.23 -2.36 -5.35
CA HIS A 56 2.33 -2.85 -4.51
C HIS A 56 3.58 -3.23 -5.31
N ALA A 57 3.40 -3.87 -6.47
CA ALA A 57 4.52 -4.29 -7.33
C ALA A 57 5.28 -3.08 -7.87
N LYS A 58 4.55 -2.06 -8.34
CA LYS A 58 5.14 -0.82 -8.88
C LYS A 58 5.92 -0.06 -7.80
N TYR A 59 5.34 0.14 -6.63
CA TYR A 59 5.99 0.91 -5.57
C TYR A 59 7.25 0.19 -5.06
N ASN A 60 7.19 -1.14 -4.91
CA ASN A 60 8.37 -1.91 -4.53
C ASN A 60 9.44 -1.94 -5.63
N ALA A 61 9.06 -1.97 -6.91
CA ALA A 61 10.01 -1.89 -8.02
C ALA A 61 10.80 -0.57 -7.99
N VAL A 62 10.11 0.57 -7.79
CA VAL A 62 10.78 1.88 -7.62
C VAL A 62 11.79 1.84 -6.47
N LEU A 63 11.36 1.42 -5.27
CA LEU A 63 12.22 1.44 -4.08
C LEU A 63 13.46 0.54 -4.23
N ARG A 64 13.30 -0.63 -4.88
CA ARG A 64 14.40 -1.55 -5.16
C ARG A 64 15.35 -1.00 -6.21
N ALA A 65 14.83 -0.42 -7.30
CA ALA A 65 15.63 0.19 -8.36
C ALA A 65 16.48 1.35 -7.82
N LEU A 66 15.90 2.23 -7.01
CA LEU A 66 16.61 3.35 -6.38
C LEU A 66 17.74 2.88 -5.45
N SER A 67 17.56 1.73 -4.80
CA SER A 67 18.60 1.15 -3.94
C SER A 67 19.70 0.43 -4.73
N ALA A 68 19.38 -0.12 -5.90
CA ALA A 68 20.32 -0.85 -6.76
C ALA A 68 21.12 0.05 -7.71
N GLY A 69 20.53 1.15 -8.18
CA GLY A 69 21.13 2.08 -9.13
C GLY A 69 20.89 1.71 -10.60
N GLU A 70 21.20 2.66 -11.49
CA GLU A 70 21.10 2.49 -12.95
C GLU A 70 22.00 1.35 -13.46
N GLY A 71 21.59 0.72 -14.57
CA GLY A 71 22.33 -0.39 -15.19
C GLY A 71 22.14 -1.75 -14.49
N THR A 72 21.21 -1.86 -13.54
CA THR A 72 20.83 -3.11 -12.88
C THR A 72 19.53 -3.68 -13.43
N THR A 73 19.36 -5.00 -13.36
CA THR A 73 18.09 -5.66 -13.77
C THR A 73 16.89 -5.16 -12.99
N LEU A 74 17.09 -4.71 -11.74
CA LEU A 74 16.05 -4.09 -10.91
C LEU A 74 15.65 -2.72 -11.44
N TYR A 75 16.61 -1.95 -11.97
CA TYR A 75 16.33 -0.67 -12.62
C TYR A 75 15.58 -0.87 -13.95
N ASP A 76 15.99 -1.86 -14.75
CA ASP A 76 15.30 -2.20 -16.00
C ASP A 76 13.85 -2.62 -15.73
N HIS A 77 13.62 -3.45 -14.71
CA HIS A 77 12.27 -3.83 -14.29
C HIS A 77 11.43 -2.63 -13.82
N PHE A 78 12.04 -1.66 -13.13
CA PHE A 78 11.38 -0.40 -12.80
C PHE A 78 10.99 0.38 -14.05
N MET A 79 11.90 0.52 -15.01
CA MET A 79 11.61 1.23 -16.26
C MET A 79 10.47 0.57 -17.04
N GLU A 80 10.46 -0.76 -17.14
CA GLU A 80 9.41 -1.54 -17.79
C GLU A 80 8.05 -1.38 -17.08
N LEU A 81 8.00 -1.60 -15.76
CA LEU A 81 6.75 -1.65 -15.02
C LEU A 81 6.15 -0.26 -14.73
N CYS A 82 7.02 0.74 -14.55
CA CYS A 82 6.66 2.07 -14.07
C CYS A 82 6.87 3.17 -15.10
N ASN A 83 7.53 2.91 -16.23
CA ASN A 83 7.83 3.90 -17.27
C ASN A 83 8.49 5.17 -16.71
N GLY A 84 9.48 4.99 -15.82
CA GLY A 84 10.19 6.08 -15.15
C GLY A 84 9.41 6.81 -14.06
N ASN A 85 8.13 6.49 -13.82
CA ASN A 85 7.35 7.14 -12.76
C ASN A 85 7.76 6.62 -11.39
N THR A 86 8.26 7.52 -10.54
CA THR A 86 8.72 7.20 -9.18
C THR A 86 7.60 7.15 -8.15
N TYR A 87 6.38 7.60 -8.48
CA TYR A 87 5.23 7.68 -7.58
C TYR A 87 5.53 8.39 -6.25
N THR A 88 6.48 9.33 -6.25
CA THR A 88 7.07 9.94 -5.04
C THR A 88 6.00 10.41 -4.05
N THR A 89 5.04 11.22 -4.49
CA THR A 89 3.98 11.76 -3.62
C THR A 89 3.13 10.66 -2.99
N THR A 90 2.77 9.62 -3.75
CA THR A 90 1.96 8.51 -3.23
C THR A 90 2.74 7.65 -2.25
N ILE A 91 4.03 7.41 -2.51
CA ILE A 91 4.91 6.69 -1.59
C ILE A 91 5.08 7.46 -0.28
N HIS A 92 5.22 8.79 -0.32
CA HIS A 92 5.26 9.61 0.90
C HIS A 92 3.94 9.60 1.67
N ALA A 93 2.79 9.69 0.99
CA ALA A 93 1.49 9.57 1.63
C ALA A 93 1.29 8.18 2.28
N LEU A 94 1.71 7.11 1.60
CA LEU A 94 1.72 5.76 2.14
C LEU A 94 2.63 5.64 3.38
N HIS A 95 3.85 6.20 3.31
CA HIS A 95 4.78 6.18 4.43
C HIS A 95 4.19 6.89 5.65
N SER A 96 3.59 8.08 5.46
CA SER A 96 2.88 8.80 6.52
C SER A 96 1.73 7.97 7.12
N ALA A 97 0.92 7.33 6.27
CA ALA A 97 -0.15 6.43 6.70
C ALA A 97 0.37 5.29 7.60
N ILE A 98 1.44 4.60 7.16
CA ILE A 98 2.07 3.51 7.93
C ILE A 98 2.57 4.03 9.26
N TRP A 99 3.30 5.16 9.26
CA TRP A 99 3.87 5.73 10.49
C TRP A 99 2.79 6.06 11.52
N LYS A 100 1.67 6.67 11.09
CA LYS A 100 0.52 6.96 11.97
C LYS A 100 -0.11 5.68 12.50
N LEU A 101 -0.41 4.71 11.62
CA LEU A 101 -1.05 3.44 12.01
C LEU A 101 -0.19 2.59 12.93
N CYS A 102 1.14 2.63 12.80
CA CYS A 102 2.07 1.95 13.71
C CYS A 102 1.98 2.43 15.16
N LYS A 103 1.47 3.65 15.42
CA LYS A 103 1.32 4.18 16.79
C LYS A 103 0.16 3.58 17.57
N ILE A 104 -0.83 3.05 16.86
CA ILE A 104 -2.02 2.41 17.45
C ILE A 104 -2.06 0.90 17.18
N GLY A 105 -1.18 0.39 16.31
CA GLY A 105 -1.04 -1.03 16.04
C GLY A 105 -0.27 -1.73 17.17
N SER A 106 -0.74 -2.92 17.54
CA SER A 106 0.00 -3.83 18.40
C SER A 106 0.87 -4.77 17.57
N ALA A 107 2.02 -5.19 18.10
CA ALA A 107 2.82 -6.25 17.48
C ALA A 107 2.00 -7.55 17.42
N GLN A 108 2.00 -8.22 16.25
CA GLN A 108 1.25 -9.44 15.99
C GLN A 108 2.11 -10.40 15.16
N LYS A 109 1.89 -11.71 15.28
CA LYS A 109 2.51 -12.70 14.39
C LYS A 109 1.87 -12.59 13.01
N VAL A 110 2.71 -12.44 11.97
CA VAL A 110 2.30 -12.35 10.56
C VAL A 110 3.08 -13.33 9.71
N PHE A 111 2.51 -13.72 8.57
CA PHE A 111 3.11 -14.69 7.64
C PHE A 111 3.10 -14.13 6.22
N ARG A 112 4.16 -14.41 5.45
CA ARG A 112 4.27 -14.05 4.04
C ARG A 112 4.94 -15.20 3.29
N GLY A 113 4.26 -15.75 2.28
CA GLY A 113 4.87 -16.63 1.30
C GLY A 113 5.71 -15.83 0.30
N VAL A 114 6.91 -16.31 0.01
CA VAL A 114 7.77 -15.76 -1.05
C VAL A 114 7.97 -16.86 -2.07
N GLY A 115 7.59 -16.59 -3.32
CA GLY A 115 7.89 -17.49 -4.44
C GLY A 115 9.34 -17.28 -4.88
N SER A 116 10.12 -18.35 -4.94
CA SER A 116 11.46 -18.34 -5.55
C SER A 116 11.30 -18.26 -7.07
N SER A 117 11.21 -17.05 -7.60
CA SER A 117 11.38 -16.81 -9.03
C SER A 117 12.53 -15.83 -9.17
N VAL A 118 13.70 -16.41 -9.45
CA VAL A 118 14.83 -15.75 -10.12
C VAL A 118 14.39 -15.25 -11.49
#